data_AF-A0A358NFH8-F1
#
_entry.id   AF-A0A358NFH8-F1
#
_cell.length_a   1.000
_cell.length_b   1.000
_cell.length_c   1.000
_cell.angle_alpha   90.00
_cell.angle_beta   90.00
_cell.angle_gamma   90.00
#
_symmetry.space_group_name_H-M   'P 1'
#
loop_
_entity.id
_entity.type
_entity.pdbx_description
1 polymer ?
#
loop_
_entity_poly.entity_id
_entity_poly.type
_entity_poly.pdbx_seq_one_letter_code
_entity_poly.pdbx_strand_id
1 'polypeptide(L)'
;MVQKKLLTEKEARVVNPGMLEKFFISDIGKRMRASSYIRREVPFLIKKGAGEILNSLNKDDVILIQGVIDCYFYEGEQVVIIDYKTDEIINGNLEHVKSEYSAQILSYKEAVEKITGRSVKACYLYLFDTAQAVEIK
;
A
#
# COMPACT_ATOMS: atom_id res chain seq x y z
N MET A 1 -7.17 14.59 -15.80
CA MET A 1 -7.74 13.22 -15.69
C MET A 1 -9.09 13.10 -16.40
N VAL A 2 -9.96 14.12 -16.34
CA VAL A 2 -11.26 14.15 -17.04
C VAL A 2 -11.15 13.99 -18.56
N GLN A 3 -10.30 14.80 -19.23
CA GLN A 3 -10.08 14.69 -20.69
C GLN A 3 -9.58 13.30 -21.11
N LYS A 4 -8.83 12.63 -20.24
CA LYS A 4 -8.31 11.26 -20.46
C LYS A 4 -9.34 10.18 -20.10
N LYS A 5 -10.57 10.55 -19.73
CA LYS A 5 -11.66 9.66 -19.27
C LYS A 5 -11.29 8.76 -18.08
N LEU A 6 -10.32 9.20 -17.27
CA LEU A 6 -9.93 8.51 -16.05
C LEU A 6 -10.79 8.91 -14.85
N LEU A 7 -11.45 10.07 -14.93
CA LEU A 7 -12.42 10.55 -13.94
C LEU A 7 -13.59 11.16 -14.69
N THR A 8 -14.80 10.98 -14.15
CA THR A 8 -15.95 11.80 -14.47
C THR A 8 -15.77 13.22 -13.92
N GLU A 9 -16.56 14.17 -14.43
CA GLU A 9 -16.56 15.52 -13.86
C GLU A 9 -17.01 15.56 -12.39
N LYS A 10 -17.91 14.65 -11.99
CA LYS A 10 -18.37 14.52 -10.60
C LYS A 10 -17.25 14.07 -9.69
N GLU A 11 -16.49 13.05 -10.08
CA GLU A 11 -15.34 12.55 -9.31
C GLU A 11 -14.22 13.60 -9.26
N ALA A 12 -13.94 14.28 -10.37
CA ALA A 12 -12.93 15.33 -10.39
C ALA A 12 -13.25 16.50 -9.44
N ARG A 13 -14.53 16.78 -9.16
CA ARG A 13 -14.94 17.83 -8.23
C ARG A 13 -14.65 17.52 -6.76
N VAL A 14 -14.55 16.25 -6.39
CA VAL A 14 -14.26 15.84 -5.00
C VAL A 14 -12.77 15.57 -4.76
N VAL A 15 -11.95 15.54 -5.82
CA VAL A 15 -10.49 15.45 -5.67
C VAL A 15 -9.96 16.74 -5.04
N ASN A 16 -9.12 16.60 -4.01
CA ASN A 16 -8.38 17.71 -3.41
C ASN A 16 -6.95 17.74 -3.98
N PRO A 17 -6.61 18.67 -4.91
CA PRO A 17 -5.26 18.72 -5.49
C PRO A 17 -4.17 19.04 -4.47
N GLY A 18 -4.49 19.79 -3.40
CA GLY A 18 -3.54 20.14 -2.35
C GLY A 18 -3.07 18.93 -1.55
N MET A 19 -3.93 17.92 -1.37
CA MET A 19 -3.55 16.64 -0.76
C MET A 19 -2.52 15.88 -1.61
N LEU A 20 -2.71 15.88 -2.93
CA LEU A 20 -1.76 15.25 -3.87
C LEU A 20 -0.43 16.00 -3.90
N GLU A 21 -0.46 17.33 -3.90
CA GLU A 21 0.75 18.16 -3.83
C GLU A 21 1.57 17.84 -2.58
N LYS A 22 0.92 17.82 -1.40
CA LYS A 22 1.56 17.45 -0.12
C LYS A 22 2.23 16.08 -0.19
N PHE A 23 1.57 15.08 -0.78
CA PHE A 23 2.18 13.75 -0.99
C PHE A 23 3.43 13.85 -1.85
N PHE A 24 3.37 14.52 -3.00
CA PHE A 24 4.50 14.60 -3.90
C PHE A 24 5.69 15.38 -3.30
N ILE A 25 5.47 16.37 -2.43
CA ILE A 25 6.58 17.08 -1.77
C ILE A 25 7.11 16.37 -0.50
N SER A 26 6.36 15.39 0.03
CA SER A 26 6.81 14.56 1.17
C SER A 26 8.04 13.72 0.81
N ASP A 27 8.75 13.22 1.83
CA ASP A 27 9.95 12.41 1.62
C ASP A 27 9.65 11.10 0.88
N ILE A 28 8.54 10.43 1.22
CA ILE A 28 8.15 9.20 0.52
C ILE A 28 7.75 9.46 -0.94
N GLY A 29 7.05 10.57 -1.20
CA GLY A 29 6.68 10.98 -2.57
C GLY A 29 7.91 11.34 -3.41
N LYS A 30 8.89 12.03 -2.83
CA LYS A 30 10.19 12.32 -3.48
C LYS A 30 10.94 11.03 -3.82
N ARG A 31 11.03 10.09 -2.87
CA ARG A 31 11.67 8.78 -3.08
C ARG A 31 10.99 8.00 -4.21
N MET A 32 9.66 7.95 -4.20
CA MET A 32 8.88 7.30 -5.26
C MET A 32 9.18 7.92 -6.63
N ARG A 33 9.14 9.26 -6.75
CA ARG A 33 9.42 9.96 -8.02
C ARG A 33 10.85 9.77 -8.53
N ALA A 34 11.80 9.55 -7.63
CA ALA A 34 13.20 9.32 -8.01
C ALA A 34 13.43 7.91 -8.58
N SER A 35 12.48 6.98 -8.37
CA SER A 35 12.55 5.64 -8.92
C SER A 35 12.28 5.62 -10.42
N SER A 36 13.13 4.92 -11.17
CA SER A 36 12.89 4.64 -12.60
C SER A 36 11.81 3.58 -12.82
N TYR A 37 11.41 2.85 -11.78
CA TYR A 37 10.45 1.76 -11.87
C TYR A 37 9.43 1.81 -10.74
N ILE A 38 8.23 2.27 -11.09
CA ILE A 38 7.07 2.38 -10.20
C ILE A 38 5.96 1.50 -10.78
N ARG A 39 5.38 0.64 -9.94
CA ARG A 39 4.20 -0.15 -10.25
C ARG A 39 3.06 0.27 -9.33
N ARG A 40 1.86 0.37 -9.88
CA ARG A 40 0.65 0.77 -9.16
C ARG A 40 -0.49 -0.15 -9.54
N GLU A 41 -1.48 -0.30 -8.65
CA GLU A 41 -2.67 -1.12 -8.86
C GLU A 41 -2.31 -2.56 -9.29
N VAL A 42 -1.39 -3.20 -8.55
CA VAL A 42 -0.87 -4.53 -8.91
C VAL A 42 -1.71 -5.61 -8.21
N PRO A 43 -2.52 -6.40 -8.94
CA PRO A 43 -3.25 -7.50 -8.34
C PRO A 43 -2.30 -8.63 -7.94
N PHE A 44 -2.62 -9.31 -6.84
CA PHE A 44 -1.90 -10.51 -6.43
C PHE A 44 -2.85 -11.59 -5.92
N LEU A 45 -2.36 -12.83 -5.96
CA LEU A 45 -2.98 -14.00 -5.37
C LEU A 45 -1.88 -14.82 -4.68
N ILE A 46 -1.96 -14.97 -3.36
CA ILE A 46 -1.04 -15.81 -2.60
C ILE A 46 -1.78 -17.00 -1.98
N LYS A 47 -1.11 -18.15 -1.99
CA LYS A 47 -1.55 -19.37 -1.32
C LYS A 47 -0.88 -19.43 0.04
N LYS A 48 -1.65 -19.60 1.12
CA LYS A 48 -1.16 -19.81 2.48
C LYS A 48 -1.77 -21.07 3.08
N GLY A 49 -1.03 -21.78 3.94
CA GLY A 49 -1.62 -22.83 4.75
C GLY A 49 -2.61 -22.23 5.74
N ALA A 50 -3.75 -22.87 5.97
CA ALA A 50 -4.78 -22.32 6.85
C ALA A 50 -4.29 -22.12 8.28
N GLY A 51 -3.37 -22.96 8.74
CA GLY A 51 -2.70 -22.83 10.04
C GLY A 51 -1.78 -21.62 10.18
N GLU A 52 -1.41 -20.94 9.08
CA GLU A 52 -0.66 -19.66 9.13
C GLU A 52 -1.58 -18.46 9.40
N ILE A 53 -2.90 -18.62 9.24
CA ILE A 53 -3.89 -17.55 9.36
C ILE A 53 -4.77 -17.74 10.60
N LEU A 54 -5.33 -18.94 10.77
CA LEU A 54 -6.21 -19.27 11.88
C LEU A 54 -5.86 -20.65 12.44
N ASN A 55 -5.47 -20.67 13.72
CA ASN A 55 -5.15 -21.90 14.45
C ASN A 55 -6.33 -22.88 14.58
N SER A 56 -7.56 -22.41 14.33
CA SER A 56 -8.79 -23.22 14.38
C SER A 56 -9.09 -23.97 13.10
N LEU A 57 -8.34 -23.74 12.02
CA LEU A 57 -8.54 -24.40 10.73
C LEU A 57 -7.63 -25.63 10.57
N ASN A 58 -8.04 -26.56 9.70
CA ASN A 58 -7.24 -27.74 9.42
C ASN A 58 -5.94 -27.32 8.72
N LYS A 59 -4.80 -27.83 9.19
CA LYS A 59 -3.47 -27.41 8.69
C LYS A 59 -3.24 -27.77 7.22
N ASP A 60 -3.98 -28.74 6.71
CA ASP A 60 -3.90 -29.20 5.31
C ASP A 60 -4.75 -28.33 4.36
N ASP A 61 -5.61 -27.45 4.89
CA ASP A 61 -6.42 -26.56 4.06
C ASP A 61 -5.56 -25.40 3.51
N VAL A 62 -5.84 -25.00 2.28
CA VAL A 62 -5.17 -23.87 1.61
C VAL A 62 -6.11 -22.69 1.55
N ILE A 63 -5.64 -21.54 2.03
CA ILE A 63 -6.34 -20.26 1.91
C ILE A 63 -5.71 -19.47 0.76
N LEU A 64 -6.59 -18.89 -0.06
CA LEU A 64 -6.22 -17.94 -1.10
C LEU A 64 -6.45 -16.53 -0.58
N ILE A 65 -5.39 -15.72 -0.52
CA ILE A 65 -5.51 -14.29 -0.25
C ILE A 65 -5.35 -13.56 -1.59
N GLN A 66 -6.36 -12.77 -1.93
CA GLN A 66 -6.37 -11.91 -3.10
C GLN A 66 -6.40 -10.45 -2.66
N GLY A 67 -5.64 -9.61 -3.35
CA GLY A 67 -5.66 -8.16 -3.12
C GLY A 67 -5.05 -7.38 -4.27
N VAL A 68 -4.98 -6.07 -4.09
CA VAL A 68 -4.35 -5.14 -5.04
C VAL A 68 -3.39 -4.26 -4.24
N ILE A 69 -2.13 -4.23 -4.67
CA ILE A 69 -1.11 -3.36 -4.08
C ILE A 69 -1.20 -2.00 -4.76
N ASP A 70 -1.50 -0.97 -3.98
CA ASP A 70 -1.62 0.42 -4.46
C ASP A 70 -0.37 0.89 -5.20
N CYS A 71 0.80 0.72 -4.59
CA CYS A 71 2.07 1.15 -5.17
C CYS A 71 3.27 0.39 -4.59
N TYR A 72 4.22 0.04 -5.45
CA TYR A 72 5.59 -0.25 -5.04
C TYR A 72 6.59 0.31 -6.04
N PHE A 73 7.80 0.63 -5.57
CA PHE A 73 8.87 1.17 -6.40
C PHE A 73 10.23 0.65 -5.99
N TYR A 74 11.18 0.68 -6.93
CA TYR A 74 12.54 0.21 -6.68
C TYR A 74 13.40 1.34 -6.15
N GLU A 75 14.23 1.04 -5.15
CA GLU A 75 15.23 1.95 -4.60
C GLU A 75 16.54 1.16 -4.44
N GLY A 76 17.31 1.11 -5.53
CA GLY A 76 18.43 0.18 -5.71
C GLY A 76 17.93 -1.24 -6.02
N GLU A 77 18.54 -2.23 -5.38
CA GLU A 77 18.17 -3.66 -5.52
C GLU A 77 16.99 -4.07 -4.63
N GLN A 78 16.40 -3.12 -3.89
CA GLN A 78 15.33 -3.34 -2.92
C GLN A 78 14.05 -2.61 -3.32
N VAL A 79 12.93 -3.04 -2.76
CA VAL A 79 11.61 -2.49 -3.06
C VAL A 79 11.02 -1.78 -1.84
N VAL A 80 10.29 -0.69 -2.10
CA VAL A 80 9.49 0.04 -1.10
C VAL A 80 8.03 -0.03 -1.52
N ILE A 81 7.14 -0.31 -0.57
CA ILE A 81 5.70 -0.36 -0.77
C ILE A 81 5.06 0.89 -0.18
N ILE A 82 4.06 1.45 -0.87
CA ILE A 82 3.19 2.50 -0.37
C ILE A 82 1.73 2.04 -0.53
N ASP A 83 0.99 2.04 0.56
CA ASP A 83 -0.47 1.93 0.60
C ASP A 83 -1.07 3.30 0.95
N TYR A 84 -2.09 3.72 0.21
CA TYR A 84 -2.69 5.05 0.34
C TYR A 84 -4.00 4.96 1.11
N LYS A 85 -4.15 5.78 2.15
CA LYS A 85 -5.41 5.88 2.89
C LYS A 85 -5.92 7.31 2.93
N THR A 86 -7.20 7.43 2.58
CA THR A 86 -7.96 8.69 2.57
C THR A 86 -8.89 8.83 3.76
N ASP A 87 -9.01 7.78 4.58
CA ASP A 87 -9.89 7.77 5.76
C ASP A 87 -9.42 8.79 6.81
N GLU A 88 -10.39 9.40 7.51
CA GLU A 88 -10.11 10.29 8.64
C GLU A 88 -9.51 9.50 9.80
N ILE A 89 -8.40 9.99 10.36
CA ILE A 89 -7.80 9.34 11.54
C ILE A 89 -8.53 9.83 12.79
N ILE A 90 -9.56 9.10 13.19
CA ILE A 90 -10.33 9.40 14.40
C ILE A 90 -9.37 9.41 15.61
N ASN A 91 -9.27 10.55 16.30
CA ASN A 91 -8.44 10.79 17.49
C ASN A 91 -6.91 10.64 17.29
N GLY A 92 -6.40 10.61 16.06
CA GLY A 92 -4.95 10.57 15.82
C GLY A 92 -4.22 9.33 16.35
N ASN A 93 -4.93 8.22 16.61
CA ASN A 93 -4.34 7.00 17.16
C ASN A 93 -3.58 6.19 16.09
N LEU A 94 -2.37 6.66 15.79
CA LEU A 94 -1.44 6.03 14.85
C LEU A 94 -1.13 4.56 15.18
N GLU A 95 -1.11 4.18 16.46
CA GLU A 95 -0.82 2.80 16.85
C GLU A 95 -1.97 1.85 16.52
N HIS A 96 -3.21 2.30 16.65
CA HIS A 96 -4.37 1.54 16.21
C HIS A 96 -4.34 1.30 14.70
N VAL A 97 -4.09 2.36 13.93
CA VAL A 97 -3.94 2.29 12.46
C VAL A 97 -2.85 1.28 12.08
N LYS A 98 -1.67 1.34 12.71
CA LYS A 98 -0.61 0.36 12.46
C LYS A 98 -1.05 -1.07 12.72
N SER A 99 -1.76 -1.31 13.82
CA SER A 99 -2.24 -2.64 14.18
C SER A 99 -3.24 -3.18 13.15
N GLU A 100 -4.20 -2.36 12.72
CA GLU A 100 -5.22 -2.76 11.75
C GLU A 100 -4.62 -3.10 10.38
N TYR A 101 -3.67 -2.31 9.90
CA TYR A 101 -3.08 -2.48 8.58
C TYR A 101 -1.90 -3.45 8.51
N SER A 102 -1.35 -3.87 9.66
CA SER A 102 -0.18 -4.74 9.74
C SER A 102 -0.33 -6.04 8.92
N ALA A 103 -1.42 -6.79 9.13
CA ALA A 103 -1.64 -8.07 8.44
C ALA A 103 -1.78 -7.92 6.91
N GLN A 104 -2.44 -6.85 6.45
CA GLN A 104 -2.58 -6.54 5.03
C GLN A 104 -1.22 -6.21 4.42
N ILE A 105 -0.46 -5.32 5.05
CA ILE A 105 0.85 -4.91 4.54
C ILE A 105 1.86 -6.06 4.55
N LEU A 106 1.81 -6.96 5.54
CA LEU A 106 2.62 -8.18 5.53
C LEU A 106 2.30 -9.08 4.33
N SER A 107 1.02 -9.17 3.95
CA SER A 107 0.61 -9.90 2.74
C SER A 107 1.12 -9.22 1.46
N TYR A 108 1.14 -7.88 1.42
CA TYR A 108 1.70 -7.14 0.29
C TYR A 108 3.20 -7.31 0.18
N LYS A 109 3.91 -7.25 1.31
CA LYS A 109 5.34 -7.52 1.38
C LYS A 109 5.67 -8.87 0.77
N GLU A 110 5.01 -9.93 1.25
CA GLU A 110 5.20 -11.28 0.73
C GLU A 110 4.90 -11.38 -0.77
N ALA A 111 3.79 -10.78 -1.22
CA ALA A 111 3.41 -10.79 -2.63
C ALA A 111 4.46 -10.08 -3.49
N VAL A 112 4.94 -8.90 -3.09
CA VAL A 112 5.95 -8.13 -3.83
C VAL A 112 7.28 -8.88 -3.88
N GLU A 113 7.72 -9.48 -2.77
CA GLU A 113 8.97 -10.26 -2.75
C GLU A 113 8.88 -11.47 -3.70
N LYS A 114 7.73 -12.15 -3.75
CA LYS A 114 7.47 -13.25 -4.69
C LYS A 114 7.39 -12.80 -6.15
N ILE A 115 6.73 -11.67 -6.43
CA ILE A 115 6.55 -11.12 -7.78
C ILE A 115 7.88 -10.60 -8.35
N THR A 116 8.67 -9.91 -7.52
CA THR A 116 9.86 -9.17 -7.97
C THR A 116 11.15 -9.96 -7.80
N GLY A 117 11.17 -10.97 -6.92
CA GLY A 117 12.39 -11.65 -6.49
C GLY A 117 13.35 -10.76 -5.70
N ARG A 118 12.90 -9.59 -5.23
CA ARG A 118 13.68 -8.61 -4.48
C ARG A 118 13.15 -8.48 -3.05
N SER A 119 14.03 -8.14 -2.11
CA SER A 119 13.61 -7.88 -0.73
C SER A 119 12.88 -6.54 -0.63
N VAL A 120 11.80 -6.53 0.16
CA VAL A 120 11.07 -5.30 0.51
C VAL A 120 11.71 -4.72 1.75
N LYS A 121 12.29 -3.52 1.63
CA LYS A 121 13.04 -2.90 2.72
C LYS A 121 12.17 -2.08 3.67
N ALA A 122 11.05 -1.56 3.18
CA ALA A 122 10.13 -0.75 3.97
C ALA A 122 8.72 -0.76 3.34
N CYS A 123 7.72 -0.72 4.20
CA CYS A 123 6.33 -0.56 3.82
C CYS A 123 5.78 0.69 4.49
N TYR A 124 5.15 1.56 3.72
CA TYR A 124 4.56 2.79 4.22
C TYR A 124 3.06 2.80 4.00
N LEU A 125 2.35 3.25 5.03
CA LEU A 125 0.98 3.72 4.94
C LEU A 125 1.00 5.24 4.81
N TYR A 126 0.56 5.79 3.67
CA TYR A 126 0.46 7.23 3.48
C TYR A 126 -0.95 7.71 3.78
N LEU A 127 -1.07 8.54 4.82
CA LEU A 127 -2.33 9.05 5.34
C LEU A 127 -2.59 10.43 4.76
N PHE A 128 -3.57 10.55 3.86
CA PHE A 128 -3.86 11.81 3.18
C PHE A 128 -4.47 12.88 4.08
N ASP A 129 -5.19 12.46 5.12
CA ASP A 129 -5.78 13.35 6.13
C ASP A 129 -4.70 14.18 6.87
N THR A 130 -3.64 13.50 7.35
CA THR A 130 -2.54 14.14 8.08
C THR A 130 -1.32 14.47 7.22
N ALA A 131 -1.30 14.05 5.96
CA ALA A 131 -0.14 14.11 5.06
C ALA A 131 1.12 13.45 5.64
N GLN A 132 0.96 12.31 6.32
CA GLN A 132 2.04 11.58 6.98
C GLN A 132 2.28 10.21 6.33
N ALA A 133 3.55 9.84 6.21
CA ALA A 133 3.97 8.49 5.87
C ALA A 133 4.33 7.73 7.15
N VAL A 134 3.59 6.66 7.44
CA VAL A 134 3.80 5.82 8.62
C VAL A 134 4.44 4.53 8.17
N GLU A 135 5.64 4.24 8.67
CA GLU A 135 6.28 2.96 8.40
C GLU A 135 5.62 1.85 9.21
N ILE A 136 5.21 0.78 8.52
CA ILE A 136 4.65 -0.43 9.11
C ILE A 136 5.74 -1.50 9.10
N LYS A 137 5.96 -2.11 10.25
CA LYS A 137 7.00 -3.14 10.48
C LYS A 137 6.40 -4.53 10.52
#